data_AF-A0ABD4TIS1-F1
#
_entry.id   AF-A0ABD4TIS1-F1
#
_cell.length_a   1.000
_cell.length_b   1.000
_cell.length_c   1.000
_cell.angle_alpha   90.00
_cell.angle_beta   90.00
_cell.angle_gamma   90.00
#
_symmetry.space_group_name_H-M   'P 1'
#
loop_
_entity.id
_entity.type
_entity.pdbx_description
1 polymer ?
#
loop_
_entity_poly.entity_id
_entity_poly.type
_entity_poly.pdbx_seq_one_letter_code
_entity_poly.pdbx_strand_id
1 'polypeptide(L)'
;MYFVIRCPGCRSFTYMDHLQQRKLCPVCGEIISSQKAPVYIEVQTYAEADQIVSQLEEYLRKTRRGDLTDEEIARLRATYARWVKAHIPV
;
A
#
# COMPACT_ATOMS: atom_id res chain seq x y z
N MET A 1 -11.43 2.42 -5.38
CA MET A 1 -10.48 2.55 -4.27
C MET A 1 -9.39 1.52 -4.47
N TYR A 2 -8.19 1.76 -3.93
CA TYR A 2 -7.04 0.90 -4.14
C TYR A 2 -6.41 0.54 -2.79
N PHE A 3 -6.03 -0.73 -2.63
CA PHE A 3 -5.30 -1.20 -1.46
C PHE A 3 -3.81 -1.23 -1.78
N VAL A 4 -3.01 -0.50 -1.00
CA VAL A 4 -1.56 -0.66 -0.99
C VAL A 4 -1.22 -1.87 -0.14
N ILE A 5 -0.54 -2.83 -0.74
CA ILE A 5 -0.27 -4.15 -0.19
C ILE A 5 1.18 -4.55 -0.43
N ARG A 6 1.61 -5.65 0.21
CA ARG A 6 2.84 -6.35 -0.14
C ARG A 6 2.60 -7.69 -0.79
N CYS A 7 3.51 -8.05 -1.68
CA CYS A 7 3.61 -9.41 -2.16
C CYS A 7 4.04 -10.35 -1.02
N PRO A 8 3.31 -11.44 -0.73
CA PRO A 8 3.71 -12.40 0.30
C PRO A 8 4.97 -13.20 -0.07
N GLY A 9 5.30 -13.30 -1.37
CA GLY A 9 6.50 -13.97 -1.86
C GLY A 9 7.76 -13.10 -1.74
N CYS A 10 7.85 -12.04 -2.56
CA CYS A 10 9.06 -11.21 -2.64
C CYS A 10 9.04 -9.94 -1.78
N ARG A 11 7.94 -9.66 -1.06
CA ARG A 11 7.77 -8.47 -0.22
C ARG A 11 7.86 -7.13 -0.95
N SER A 12 7.80 -7.12 -2.29
CA SER A 12 7.66 -5.87 -3.05
C SER A 12 6.34 -5.19 -2.71
N PHE A 13 6.33 -3.86 -2.72
CA PHE A 13 5.08 -3.12 -2.64
C PHE A 13 4.35 -3.17 -3.98
N THR A 14 3.02 -3.12 -3.91
CA THR A 14 2.14 -2.97 -5.06
C THR A 14 0.80 -2.47 -4.54
N TYR A 15 -0.10 -2.09 -5.44
CA TYR A 15 -1.50 -1.85 -5.11
C TYR A 15 -2.42 -2.77 -5.90
N MET A 16 -3.64 -3.01 -5.40
CA MET A 16 -4.71 -3.65 -6.18
C MET A 16 -5.98 -2.83 -6.07
N ASP A 17 -6.84 -2.89 -7.10
CA ASP A 17 -8.18 -2.33 -6.98
C ASP A 17 -8.96 -3.11 -5.91
N HIS A 18 -9.76 -2.43 -5.11
CA HIS A 18 -10.56 -3.02 -4.03
C HIS A 18 -11.51 -4.15 -4.46
N LEU A 19 -11.95 -4.18 -5.73
CA LEU A 19 -12.80 -5.24 -6.27
C LEU A 19 -12.00 -6.45 -6.76
N GLN A 20 -10.69 -6.28 -6.96
CA GLN A 20 -9.82 -7.32 -7.48
C GLN A 20 -9.54 -8.37 -6.40
N GLN A 21 -9.88 -9.64 -6.68
CA GLN A 21 -9.67 -10.74 -5.73
C GLN A 21 -8.25 -11.32 -5.79
N ARG A 22 -7.61 -11.21 -6.97
CA ARG A 22 -6.29 -11.79 -7.23
C ARG A 22 -5.47 -10.86 -8.12
N LYS A 23 -4.19 -10.68 -7.78
CA LYS A 23 -3.22 -9.93 -8.58
C LYS A 23 -1.94 -10.73 -8.76
N LEU A 24 -1.42 -10.79 -9.99
CA LEU A 24 -0.09 -11.34 -10.24
C LEU A 24 0.97 -10.32 -9.79
N CYS A 25 1.93 -10.75 -8.98
CA CYS A 25 3.07 -9.93 -8.60
C CYS A 25 3.94 -9.68 -9.84
N PRO A 26 4.17 -8.42 -10.25
CA PRO A 26 4.99 -8.11 -11.42
C PRO A 26 6.49 -8.40 -11.20
N VAL A 27 6.92 -8.61 -9.95
CA VAL A 27 8.33 -8.83 -9.60
C VAL A 27 8.68 -10.31 -9.57
N CYS A 28 7.89 -11.14 -8.90
CA CYS A 28 8.22 -12.55 -8.69
C CYS A 28 7.18 -13.56 -9.24
N GLY A 29 6.09 -13.09 -9.85
CA GLY A 29 5.05 -13.97 -10.42
C GLY A 29 4.13 -14.63 -9.40
N GLU A 30 4.21 -14.29 -8.11
CA GLU A 30 3.31 -14.81 -7.07
C GLU A 30 1.86 -14.34 -7.30
N ILE A 31 0.87 -15.20 -7.07
CA ILE A 31 -0.55 -14.82 -7.12
C ILE A 31 -0.97 -14.28 -5.75
N ILE A 32 -1.10 -12.97 -5.67
CA ILE A 32 -1.51 -12.27 -4.46
C ILE A 32 -3.03 -12.33 -4.33
N SER A 33 -3.52 -12.93 -3.24
CA SER A 33 -4.94 -12.91 -2.88
C SER A 33 -5.26 -11.71 -2.00
N SER A 34 -6.34 -10.98 -2.32
CA SER A 34 -6.83 -9.85 -1.50
C SER A 34 -7.12 -10.25 -0.05
N GLN A 35 -7.48 -11.51 0.19
CA GLN A 35 -7.78 -12.03 1.54
C GLN A 35 -6.53 -12.35 2.37
N LYS A 36 -5.37 -12.50 1.73
CA LYS A 36 -4.11 -12.90 2.38
C LYS A 36 -3.06 -11.79 2.41
N ALA A 37 -3.18 -10.81 1.52
CA ALA A 37 -2.21 -9.74 1.41
C ALA A 37 -2.38 -8.74 2.57
N PRO A 38 -1.31 -8.40 3.31
CA PRO A 38 -1.36 -7.34 4.30
C PRO A 38 -1.71 -6.02 3.61
N VAL A 39 -2.79 -5.37 4.05
CA VAL A 39 -3.22 -4.05 3.56
C VAL A 39 -2.61 -2.97 4.44
N TYR A 40 -1.74 -2.14 3.87
CA TYR A 40 -1.08 -1.05 4.58
C TYR A 40 -2.00 0.16 4.67
N ILE A 41 -2.63 0.51 3.55
CA ILE A 41 -3.52 1.65 3.44
C ILE A 41 -4.49 1.45 2.27
N GLU A 42 -5.69 2.01 2.42
CA GLU A 42 -6.66 2.15 1.34
C GLU A 42 -6.66 3.61 0.87
N VAL A 43 -6.61 3.82 -0.44
CA VAL A 43 -6.63 5.13 -1.09
C VAL A 43 -7.72 5.24 -2.14
N GLN A 44 -8.04 6.46 -2.57
CA GLN A 44 -9.17 6.68 -3.47
C GLN A 44 -8.78 6.37 -4.92
N THR A 45 -7.59 6.80 -5.33
CA THR A 45 -7.16 6.73 -6.74
C THR A 45 -5.92 5.87 -6.95
N TYR A 46 -5.71 5.40 -8.18
CA TYR A 46 -4.49 4.64 -8.53
C TYR A 46 -3.24 5.52 -8.43
N ALA A 47 -3.36 6.82 -8.73
CA ALA A 47 -2.25 7.77 -8.69
C ALA A 47 -1.74 7.96 -7.25
N GLU A 48 -2.65 8.08 -6.28
CA GLU A 48 -2.29 8.08 -4.85
C GLU A 48 -1.61 6.77 -4.45
N ALA A 49 -2.12 5.63 -4.93
CA ALA A 49 -1.56 4.33 -4.60
C ALA A 49 -0.12 4.17 -5.11
N ASP A 50 0.13 4.58 -6.35
CA ASP A 50 1.44 4.55 -7.00
C ASP A 50 2.45 5.47 -6.28
N GLN A 51 2.01 6.67 -5.90
CA GLN A 51 2.81 7.61 -5.13
C GLN A 51 3.15 7.04 -3.74
N ILE A 52 2.18 6.47 -3.02
CA ILE A 52 2.44 5.88 -1.70
C ILE A 52 3.38 4.67 -1.81
N VAL A 53 3.20 3.79 -2.79
CA VAL A 53 4.12 2.66 -3.02
C VAL A 53 5.55 3.17 -3.16
N SER A 54 5.77 4.17 -4.02
CA SER A 54 7.09 4.76 -4.24
C SER A 54 7.70 5.34 -2.95
N GLN A 55 6.88 6.04 -2.14
CA GLN A 55 7.33 6.62 -0.87
C GLN A 55 7.69 5.54 0.17
N LEU A 56 6.91 4.46 0.26
CA LEU A 56 7.17 3.37 1.19
C LEU A 56 8.43 2.59 0.81
N GLU A 57 8.64 2.33 -0.49
CA GLU A 57 9.86 1.70 -0.99
C GLU A 57 11.09 2.56 -0.69
N GLU A 58 11.00 3.86 -0.94
CA GLU A 58 12.10 4.78 -0.65
C GLU A 58 12.39 4.86 0.86
N TYR A 59 11.34 4.93 1.69
CA TYR A 59 11.46 4.98 3.14
C TYR A 59 12.19 3.74 3.69
N LEU A 60 11.75 2.54 3.29
CA LEU A 60 12.38 1.30 3.74
C LEU A 60 13.81 1.15 3.24
N ARG A 61 14.07 1.58 1.98
CA ARG A 61 15.43 1.61 1.43
C ARG A 61 16.35 2.53 2.25
N LYS A 62 15.89 3.75 2.56
CA LYS A 62 16.67 4.74 3.35
C LYS A 62 16.94 4.27 4.76
N THR A 63 15.95 3.66 5.41
CA THR A 63 16.06 3.16 6.79
C THR A 63 16.71 1.78 6.87
N ARG A 64 16.99 1.12 5.73
CA ARG A 64 17.48 -0.26 5.63
C ARG A 64 16.58 -1.26 6.37
N ARG A 65 15.28 -1.00 6.38
CA ARG A 65 14.29 -1.82 7.08
C ARG A 65 13.60 -2.77 6.13
N GLY A 66 13.29 -3.96 6.66
CA GLY A 66 12.54 -4.98 5.93
C GLY A 66 11.06 -4.64 5.80
N ASP A 67 10.46 -3.99 6.80
CA ASP A 67 9.03 -3.67 6.85
C ASP A 67 8.70 -2.50 7.82
N LEU A 68 7.47 -2.02 7.73
CA LEU A 68 6.88 -1.06 8.69
C LEU A 68 6.40 -1.77 9.95
N THR A 69 6.41 -1.06 11.07
CA THR A 69 5.75 -1.51 12.31
C THR A 69 4.25 -1.18 12.28
N ASP A 70 3.47 -1.81 13.14
CA ASP A 70 2.05 -1.51 13.30
C ASP A 70 1.79 -0.04 13.65
N GLU A 71 2.66 0.58 14.47
CA GLU A 71 2.58 2.00 14.81
C GLU A 71 2.79 2.91 13.59
N GLU A 72 3.70 2.53 12.69
CA GLU A 72 3.97 3.28 11.46
C GLU A 72 2.83 3.14 10.47
N ILE A 73 2.26 1.94 10.35
CA ILE A 73 1.06 1.70 9.54
C ILE A 73 -0.12 2.52 10.08
N ALA A 74 -0.33 2.53 11.41
CA ALA A 74 -1.37 3.34 12.04
C ALA A 74 -1.17 4.85 11.76
N ARG A 75 0.08 5.33 11.86
CA ARG A 75 0.44 6.72 11.58
C ARG A 75 0.24 7.10 10.11
N LEU A 76 0.60 6.20 9.19
CA LEU A 76 0.35 6.34 7.75
C LEU A 76 -1.15 6.53 7.48
N ARG A 77 -1.99 5.62 8.00
CA ARG A 77 -3.45 5.68 7.86
C ARG A 77 -4.04 6.96 8.46
N ALA A 78 -3.62 7.34 9.66
CA ALA A 78 -4.09 8.56 10.31
C ALA A 78 -3.72 9.83 9.52
N THR A 79 -2.51 9.86 8.95
CA THR A 79 -2.02 10.99 8.16
C THR A 79 -2.80 11.13 6.86
N TYR A 80 -3.01 10.02 6.14
CA TYR A 80 -3.82 10.02 4.93
C TYR A 80 -5.28 10.41 5.21
N ALA A 81 -5.90 9.87 6.26
CA ALA A 81 -7.27 10.24 6.63
C ALA A 81 -7.44 11.74 6.91
N ARG A 82 -6.45 12.38 7.55
CA ARG A 82 -6.43 13.85 7.73
C ARG A 82 -6.29 14.58 6.40
N TRP A 83 -5.39 14.12 5.54
CA TRP A 83 -5.17 14.73 4.23
C TRP A 83 -6.43 14.65 3.36
N VAL A 84 -7.08 13.48 3.29
CA VAL A 84 -8.35 13.28 2.58
C VAL A 84 -9.42 14.23 3.09
N LYS A 85 -9.63 14.32 4.42
CA LYS A 85 -10.62 15.24 5.00
C LYS A 85 -10.38 16.71 4.62
N ALA A 86 -9.12 17.12 4.46
CA ALA A 86 -8.76 18.48 4.08
C ALA A 86 -8.92 18.75 2.56
N HIS A 87 -8.93 17.71 1.73
CA HIS A 87 -8.95 17.81 0.27
C HIS A 87 -10.27 17.34 -0.37
N ILE A 88 -11.27 16.93 0.42
CA ILE A 88 -12.63 16.71 -0.08
C ILE A 88 -13.31 18.08 -0.22
N PRO A 89 -13.67 18.52 -1.45
CA PRO A 89 -14.55 19.68 -1.60
C PRO A 89 -15.93 19.29 -1.06
N VAL A 90 -16.46 20.10 -0.16
CA VAL A 90 -17.81 19.96 0.42
C VAL A 90 -18.87 20.29 -0.63
#